data_AF-Q8VQF1-F1
#
_entry.id   AF-Q8VQF1-F1
#
_cell.length_a   1.000
_cell.length_b   1.000
_cell.length_c   1.000
_cell.angle_alpha   90.00
_cell.angle_beta   90.00
_cell.angle_gamma   90.00
#
_symmetry.space_group_name_H-M   'P 1'
#
loop_
_entity.id
_entity.type
_entity.pdbx_description
1 polymer ?
#
loop_
_entity_poly.entity_id
_entity_poly.type
_entity_poly.pdbx_seq_one_letter_code
_entity_poly.pdbx_strand_id
1 'polypeptide(L)'
;MKNLKRNFSIVLVLFSLLYFAYIVYFTQNGILVGTYVSETANHELKVEKMTKATYGKYMGLKEGDLILEVSGKKPTSENIKRKYLAKAEHLKVKRDNHEIQLHNTEYISLNNSYSFFIYIIPCIFFALSLLCAFYIYRVNRVKNTYSAYILINFLLFISIAYLSAGGVTRGYEINRYINLFTFLNVPVLYLHFLYQYFKELSIKFSSRYIVNILYTLPIINVIIEFIQKYLPSGIITNISNINLVTFLIEITVVYFCIIYYGIIYRKKDHYYLLKVLLISNTVAFFPFTVLYIMPEVLFGQYIYSAIVTAPFLIIIPLALVYQFVVNKIYDIDFILGRIRYYSLLSIIPTIGIVWLSIIFDSKRADFNIILITLCTFIIFLSVFYIKELLDYKFRLKRFSEKYNYQDSIFKYTQLIKGVSALDQVFKNLKTTILEVLPVSKAYIFEVGADREIIYFDKQSVEPNWRLYKTEFEKVTKEIGKIIEINQGFLIKVGEKGTSSYVLLCLSSINTPRLTRDEISWLKTLSFYTSVSMENVVQIEELMDHLQALKREDANPVWLKKLMYTIEEKQRSDL
;
A
#
# COMPACT_ATOMS: atom_id res chain seq x y z
N MET A 1 -32.79 16.08 2.74
CA MET A 1 -31.32 16.24 2.59
C MET A 1 -30.65 15.14 1.75
N LYS A 2 -30.87 13.84 2.02
CA LYS A 2 -30.21 12.74 1.26
C LYS A 2 -30.53 12.74 -0.25
N ASN A 3 -31.81 12.85 -0.63
CA ASN A 3 -32.20 12.93 -2.06
C ASN A 3 -31.61 14.16 -2.77
N LEU A 4 -31.50 15.29 -2.07
CA LEU A 4 -30.90 16.52 -2.61
C LEU A 4 -29.41 16.33 -2.91
N LYS A 5 -28.64 15.70 -1.99
CA LYS A 5 -27.21 15.42 -2.23
C LYS A 5 -26.99 14.33 -3.27
N ARG A 6 -27.85 13.30 -3.33
CA ARG A 6 -27.82 12.31 -4.41
C ARG A 6 -27.98 12.99 -5.78
N ASN A 7 -29.00 13.84 -5.91
CA ASN A 7 -29.25 14.57 -7.15
C ASN A 7 -28.09 15.53 -7.47
N PHE A 8 -27.56 16.24 -6.46
CA PHE A 8 -26.39 17.08 -6.61
C PHE A 8 -25.16 16.31 -7.11
N SER A 9 -24.86 15.13 -6.54
CA SER A 9 -23.73 14.31 -6.98
C SER A 9 -23.90 13.82 -8.42
N ILE A 10 -25.11 13.47 -8.85
CA ILE A 10 -25.38 13.07 -10.24
C ILE A 10 -25.18 14.26 -11.19
N VAL A 11 -25.72 15.43 -10.84
CA VAL A 11 -25.52 16.66 -11.61
C VAL A 11 -24.04 17.02 -11.69
N LEU A 12 -23.30 16.85 -10.60
CA LEU A 12 -21.87 17.13 -10.53
C LEU A 12 -21.05 16.17 -11.41
N VAL A 13 -21.43 14.90 -11.50
CA VAL A 13 -20.81 13.94 -12.45
C VAL A 13 -21.06 14.36 -13.90
N LEU A 14 -22.28 14.76 -14.24
CA LEU A 14 -22.59 15.24 -15.60
C LEU A 14 -21.81 16.53 -15.92
N PHE A 15 -21.77 17.47 -14.99
CA PHE A 15 -20.99 18.69 -15.12
C PHE A 15 -19.49 18.39 -15.28
N SER A 16 -18.94 17.47 -14.49
CA SER A 16 -17.51 17.13 -14.56
C SER A 16 -17.13 16.49 -15.89
N LEU A 17 -18.00 15.65 -16.46
CA LEU A 17 -17.81 15.08 -17.80
C LEU A 17 -17.85 16.14 -18.90
N LEU A 18 -18.82 17.06 -18.85
CA LEU A 18 -18.90 18.18 -19.79
C LEU A 18 -17.68 19.10 -19.67
N TYR A 19 -17.25 19.38 -18.44
CA TYR A 19 -16.06 20.21 -18.18
C TYR A 19 -14.78 19.53 -18.66
N PHE A 20 -14.66 18.22 -18.48
CA PHE A 20 -13.55 17.43 -19.02
C PHE A 20 -13.51 17.52 -20.56
N ALA A 21 -14.64 17.28 -21.24
CA ALA A 21 -14.74 17.41 -22.69
C ALA A 21 -14.38 18.83 -23.17
N TYR A 22 -14.82 19.86 -22.45
CA TYR A 22 -14.44 21.24 -22.69
C TYR A 22 -12.91 21.42 -22.61
N ILE A 23 -12.26 21.01 -21.52
CA ILE A 23 -10.80 21.14 -21.40
C ILE A 23 -10.05 20.36 -22.48
N VAL A 24 -10.50 19.15 -22.84
CA VAL A 24 -9.89 18.35 -23.91
C VAL A 24 -9.97 19.07 -25.25
N TYR A 25 -11.14 19.59 -25.62
CA TYR A 25 -11.34 20.34 -26.87
C TYR A 25 -10.40 21.55 -26.96
N PHE A 26 -10.27 22.33 -25.89
CA PHE A 26 -9.40 23.50 -25.88
C PHE A 26 -7.92 23.14 -25.92
N THR A 27 -7.54 22.03 -25.26
CA THR A 27 -6.16 21.54 -25.26
C THR A 27 -5.73 21.06 -26.64
N GLN A 28 -6.56 20.25 -27.30
CA GLN A 28 -6.25 19.73 -28.64
C GLN A 28 -6.15 20.83 -29.69
N ASN A 29 -6.91 21.91 -29.54
CA ASN A 29 -6.88 23.04 -30.47
C ASN A 29 -5.76 24.06 -30.18
N GLY A 30 -4.94 23.86 -29.14
CA GLY A 30 -3.79 24.71 -28.83
C GLY A 30 -4.14 26.19 -28.67
N ILE A 31 -5.31 26.50 -28.10
CA ILE A 31 -5.82 27.87 -27.99
C ILE A 31 -5.15 28.56 -26.79
N LEU A 32 -4.41 29.65 -27.08
CA LEU A 32 -3.76 30.52 -26.09
C LEU A 32 -4.75 31.58 -25.62
N VAL A 33 -5.62 31.21 -24.69
CA VAL A 33 -6.71 32.08 -24.23
C VAL A 33 -6.16 33.23 -23.39
N GLY A 34 -6.68 34.43 -23.65
CA GLY A 34 -6.25 35.70 -23.04
C GLY A 34 -5.15 36.44 -23.82
N THR A 35 -4.59 35.87 -24.88
CA THR A 35 -3.81 36.61 -25.89
C THR A 35 -4.76 37.01 -27.01
N TYR A 36 -5.33 38.20 -26.92
CA TYR A 36 -6.27 38.72 -27.90
C TYR A 36 -5.50 39.21 -29.13
N VAL A 37 -5.89 38.69 -30.29
CA VAL A 37 -5.32 39.09 -31.58
C VAL A 37 -6.40 39.63 -32.49
N SER A 38 -6.12 40.73 -33.16
CA SER A 38 -6.91 41.24 -34.28
C SER A 38 -6.11 41.14 -35.57
N GLU A 39 -6.84 40.95 -36.66
CA GLU A 39 -6.26 40.95 -37.99
C GLU A 39 -6.20 42.38 -38.50
N THR A 40 -5.00 42.82 -38.85
CA THR A 40 -4.75 44.14 -39.44
C THR A 40 -5.08 44.10 -40.93
N ALA A 41 -5.32 45.25 -41.56
CA ALA A 41 -5.66 45.35 -42.99
C ALA A 41 -4.66 44.66 -43.96
N ASN A 42 -3.44 44.36 -43.50
CA ASN A 42 -2.40 43.66 -44.25
C ASN A 42 -2.33 42.13 -43.98
N HIS A 43 -3.36 41.53 -43.36
CA HIS A 43 -3.37 40.12 -42.92
C HIS A 43 -2.30 39.77 -41.87
N GLU A 44 -1.86 40.77 -41.09
CA GLU A 44 -0.93 40.61 -39.97
C GLU A 44 -1.71 40.53 -38.66
N LEU A 45 -1.33 39.63 -37.75
CA LEU A 45 -1.96 39.52 -36.44
C LEU A 45 -1.32 40.48 -35.45
N LYS A 46 -2.11 41.41 -34.90
CA LYS A 46 -1.66 42.33 -33.86
C LYS A 46 -2.17 41.86 -32.50
N VAL A 47 -1.29 41.83 -31.50
CA VAL A 47 -1.67 41.56 -30.11
C VAL A 47 -2.32 42.80 -29.51
N GLU A 48 -3.65 42.80 -29.39
CA GLU A 48 -4.40 43.95 -28.86
C GLU A 48 -4.34 44.03 -27.34
N LYS A 49 -4.46 42.89 -26.68
CA LYS A 49 -4.59 42.82 -25.22
C LYS A 49 -4.10 41.48 -24.71
N MET A 50 -3.43 41.51 -23.57
CA MET A 50 -2.93 40.32 -22.89
C MET A 50 -3.34 40.32 -21.42
N THR A 51 -4.01 39.26 -21.00
CA THR A 51 -4.33 39.05 -19.60
C THR A 51 -3.06 38.76 -18.78
N LYS A 52 -3.00 39.19 -17.51
CA LYS A 52 -1.80 39.07 -16.64
C LYS A 52 -1.23 37.65 -16.48
N ALA A 53 -2.05 36.61 -16.65
CA ALA A 53 -1.71 35.19 -16.51
C ALA A 53 -1.84 34.41 -17.83
N THR A 54 -1.40 35.00 -18.95
CA THR A 54 -1.45 34.35 -20.27
C THR A 54 -0.15 33.65 -20.62
N TYR A 55 -0.28 32.46 -21.19
CA TYR A 55 0.84 31.73 -21.77
C TYR A 55 1.62 32.58 -22.78
N GLY A 56 0.94 33.44 -23.55
CA GLY A 56 1.61 34.38 -24.45
C GLY A 56 2.64 35.28 -23.74
N LYS A 57 2.41 35.67 -22.47
CA LYS A 57 3.35 36.49 -21.70
C LYS A 57 4.58 35.69 -21.28
N TYR A 58 4.40 34.40 -20.96
CA TYR A 58 5.50 33.47 -20.70
C TYR A 58 6.31 33.17 -21.97
N MET A 59 5.69 33.23 -23.17
CA MET A 59 6.39 33.19 -24.45
C MET A 59 7.14 34.49 -24.78
N GLY A 60 7.03 35.53 -23.93
CA GLY A 60 7.66 36.82 -24.14
C GLY A 60 6.87 37.78 -25.05
N LEU A 61 5.62 37.48 -25.41
CA LEU A 61 4.73 38.41 -26.11
C LEU A 61 4.37 39.59 -25.22
N LYS A 62 4.24 40.77 -25.85
CA LYS A 62 3.77 42.01 -25.24
C LYS A 62 2.58 42.55 -26.01
N GLU A 63 1.78 43.35 -25.34
CA GLU A 63 0.70 44.11 -25.99
C GLU A 63 1.30 45.06 -27.04
N GLY A 64 0.71 45.11 -28.23
CA GLY A 64 1.20 45.90 -29.35
C GLY A 64 2.12 45.16 -30.33
N ASP A 65 2.59 43.96 -29.96
CA ASP A 65 3.41 43.10 -30.83
C ASP A 65 2.67 42.72 -32.14
N LEU A 66 3.38 42.77 -33.27
CA LEU A 66 2.89 42.31 -34.59
C LEU A 66 3.45 40.93 -34.91
N ILE A 67 2.60 39.92 -35.05
CA ILE A 67 2.98 38.54 -35.35
C ILE A 67 3.10 38.38 -36.87
N LEU A 68 4.33 38.18 -37.34
CA LEU A 68 4.69 38.02 -38.75
C LEU A 68 4.58 36.56 -39.21
N GLU A 69 4.94 35.61 -38.35
CA GLU A 69 4.89 34.18 -38.64
C GLU A 69 4.44 33.38 -37.42
N VAL A 70 3.63 32.35 -37.66
CA VAL A 70 3.20 31.34 -36.70
C VAL A 70 3.65 29.97 -37.21
N SER A 71 4.52 29.28 -36.47
CA SER A 71 5.11 27.98 -36.85
C SER A 71 5.77 27.99 -38.23
N GLY A 72 6.49 29.08 -38.56
CA GLY A 72 7.20 29.24 -39.84
C GLY A 72 6.30 29.49 -41.06
N LYS A 73 5.01 29.74 -40.84
CA LYS A 73 4.05 30.12 -41.90
C LYS A 73 3.42 31.46 -41.58
N LYS A 74 2.94 32.17 -42.60
CA LYS A 74 2.13 33.38 -42.39
C LYS A 74 0.89 33.03 -41.56
N PRO A 75 0.47 33.91 -40.63
CA PRO A 75 -0.72 33.69 -39.85
C PRO A 75 -1.93 33.48 -40.77
N THR A 76 -2.72 32.45 -40.48
CA THR A 76 -3.98 32.19 -41.20
C THR A 76 -5.16 32.31 -40.25
N SER A 77 -6.37 32.35 -40.79
CA SER A 77 -7.61 32.37 -40.00
C SER A 77 -7.75 31.16 -39.06
N GLU A 78 -7.02 30.06 -39.31
CA GLU A 78 -6.93 28.93 -38.39
C GLU A 78 -6.19 29.24 -37.08
N ASN A 79 -5.27 30.21 -37.11
CA ASN A 79 -4.53 30.70 -35.94
C ASN A 79 -5.35 31.68 -35.09
N ILE A 80 -6.59 31.99 -35.51
CA ILE A 80 -7.53 32.81 -34.75
C ILE A 80 -8.73 31.95 -34.37
N LYS A 81 -8.85 31.61 -33.08
CA LYS A 81 -10.05 30.94 -32.55
C LYS A 81 -10.72 31.83 -31.53
N ARG A 82 -11.91 32.36 -31.86
CA ARG A 82 -12.70 33.28 -31.01
C ARG A 82 -11.91 34.51 -30.55
N LYS A 83 -11.15 35.13 -31.46
CA LYS A 83 -10.23 36.28 -31.21
C LYS A 83 -8.99 35.97 -30.36
N TYR A 84 -8.74 34.70 -30.06
CA TYR A 84 -7.51 34.25 -29.39
C TYR A 84 -6.53 33.65 -30.39
N LEU A 85 -5.24 33.84 -30.11
CA LEU A 85 -4.17 33.17 -30.83
C LEU A 85 -4.25 31.65 -30.58
N ALA A 86 -4.18 30.85 -31.64
CA ALA A 86 -4.26 29.41 -31.58
C ALA A 86 -3.14 28.75 -32.41
N LYS A 87 -2.70 27.56 -31.98
CA LYS A 87 -1.68 26.75 -32.65
C LYS A 87 -0.40 27.55 -32.96
N ALA A 88 0.09 28.29 -31.97
CA ALA A 88 1.31 29.08 -32.09
C ALA A 88 2.50 28.34 -31.46
N GLU A 89 3.31 27.69 -32.29
CA GLU A 89 4.50 26.96 -31.83
C GLU A 89 5.73 27.87 -31.88
N HIS A 90 6.00 28.49 -33.03
CA HIS A 90 7.06 29.48 -33.19
C HIS A 90 6.44 30.82 -33.57
N LEU A 91 6.84 31.90 -32.91
CA LEU A 91 6.34 33.22 -33.21
C LEU A 91 7.48 34.10 -33.68
N LYS A 92 7.38 34.59 -34.91
CA LYS A 92 8.21 35.70 -35.38
C LYS A 92 7.41 36.97 -35.18
N VAL A 93 7.95 37.88 -34.37
CA VAL A 93 7.22 39.06 -33.90
C VAL A 93 8.02 40.32 -34.20
N LYS A 94 7.35 41.38 -34.64
CA LYS A 94 7.92 42.70 -34.82
C LYS A 94 7.56 43.57 -33.62
N ARG A 95 8.58 44.04 -32.90
CA ARG A 95 8.47 44.95 -31.75
C ARG A 95 9.41 46.12 -31.98
N ASP A 96 8.89 47.36 -31.92
CA ASP A 96 9.68 48.59 -32.11
C ASP A 96 10.58 48.54 -33.37
N ASN A 97 10.04 48.04 -34.48
CA ASN A 97 10.72 47.81 -35.77
C ASN A 97 11.82 46.73 -35.80
N HIS A 98 12.08 46.01 -34.71
CA HIS A 98 12.99 44.86 -34.70
C HIS A 98 12.23 43.54 -34.81
N GLU A 99 12.76 42.63 -35.63
CA GLU A 99 12.26 41.27 -35.72
C GLU A 99 12.84 40.42 -34.59
N ILE A 100 11.97 39.89 -33.74
CA ILE A 100 12.31 39.02 -32.63
C ILE A 100 11.73 37.65 -32.93
N GLN A 101 12.60 36.64 -32.97
CA GLN A 101 12.15 35.25 -32.98
C GLN A 101 11.89 34.81 -31.54
N LEU A 102 10.61 34.65 -31.20
CA LEU A 102 10.20 34.04 -29.96
C LEU A 102 10.12 32.53 -30.19
N HIS A 103 11.11 31.82 -29.67
CA HIS A 103 11.11 30.37 -29.67
C HIS A 103 10.29 29.87 -28.48
N ASN A 104 9.36 28.95 -28.73
CA ASN A 104 8.86 28.11 -27.66
C ASN A 104 9.99 27.25 -27.13
N THR A 105 10.26 27.35 -25.84
CA THR A 105 10.94 26.27 -25.12
C THR A 105 9.98 25.13 -24.80
N GLU A 106 8.66 25.34 -24.84
CA GLU A 106 7.70 24.35 -24.34
C GLU A 106 6.39 24.31 -25.14
N TYR A 107 6.45 23.91 -26.41
CA TYR A 107 5.23 23.33 -26.98
C TYR A 107 4.82 22.12 -26.13
N ILE A 108 3.57 22.14 -25.66
CA ILE A 108 2.91 20.94 -25.15
C ILE A 108 2.58 20.06 -26.36
N SER A 109 3.62 19.50 -27.00
CA SER A 109 3.45 18.23 -27.70
C SER A 109 3.23 17.17 -26.63
N LEU A 110 2.51 16.10 -26.95
CA LEU A 110 2.48 14.90 -26.12
C LEU A 110 3.89 14.34 -25.81
N ASN A 111 4.94 14.81 -26.51
CA ASN A 111 6.34 14.44 -26.33
C ASN A 111 7.13 15.26 -25.30
N ASN A 112 6.60 16.38 -24.79
CA ASN A 112 7.32 17.18 -23.80
C ASN A 112 6.97 16.76 -22.36
N SER A 113 7.98 16.61 -21.50
CA SER A 113 7.83 16.15 -20.11
C SER A 113 6.84 17.01 -19.31
N TYR A 114 6.79 18.33 -19.57
CA TYR A 114 5.88 19.25 -18.89
C TYR A 114 4.40 19.01 -19.24
N SER A 115 4.10 18.60 -20.48
CA SER A 115 2.74 18.25 -20.94
C SER A 115 2.16 17.09 -20.17
N PHE A 116 3.01 16.11 -19.85
CA PHE A 116 2.63 14.91 -19.15
C PHE A 116 2.06 15.25 -17.76
N PHE A 117 2.76 16.09 -17.00
CA PHE A 117 2.35 16.50 -15.65
C PHE A 117 1.16 17.47 -15.64
N ILE A 118 1.03 18.33 -16.65
CA ILE A 118 -0.03 19.36 -16.71
C ILE A 118 -1.35 18.80 -17.26
N TYR A 119 -1.32 17.77 -18.10
CA TYR A 119 -2.51 17.30 -18.81
C TYR A 119 -2.80 15.81 -18.63
N ILE A 120 -1.82 14.94 -18.85
CA ILE A 120 -2.03 13.49 -18.84
C ILE A 120 -2.33 13.01 -17.40
N ILE A 121 -1.53 13.42 -16.42
CA ILE A 121 -1.74 13.03 -15.03
C ILE A 121 -3.11 13.50 -14.49
N PRO A 122 -3.54 14.76 -14.66
CA PRO A 122 -4.89 15.19 -14.30
C PRO A 122 -6.01 14.38 -14.98
N CYS A 123 -5.83 13.99 -16.25
CA CYS A 123 -6.81 13.15 -16.95
C CYS A 123 -6.89 11.74 -16.35
N ILE A 124 -5.74 11.11 -16.06
CA ILE A 124 -5.69 9.81 -15.38
C ILE A 124 -6.34 9.91 -14.00
N PHE A 125 -6.01 10.96 -13.25
CA PHE A 125 -6.58 11.23 -11.94
C PHE A 125 -8.11 11.39 -11.98
N PHE A 126 -8.63 12.10 -12.98
CA PHE A 126 -10.05 12.26 -13.23
C PHE A 126 -10.73 10.93 -13.57
N ALA A 127 -10.14 10.14 -14.46
CA ALA A 127 -10.67 8.82 -14.84
C ALA A 127 -10.74 7.86 -13.64
N LEU A 128 -9.68 7.81 -12.81
CA LEU A 128 -9.65 7.01 -11.58
C LEU A 128 -10.70 7.50 -10.57
N SER A 129 -10.84 8.83 -10.41
CA SER A 129 -11.86 9.43 -9.55
C SER A 129 -13.28 9.11 -10.01
N LEU A 130 -13.54 9.11 -11.33
CA LEU A 130 -14.82 8.68 -11.90
C LEU A 130 -15.10 7.20 -11.67
N LEU A 131 -14.10 6.33 -11.84
CA LEU A 131 -14.23 4.90 -11.56
C LEU A 131 -14.61 4.67 -10.08
N CYS A 132 -13.88 5.31 -9.17
CA CYS A 132 -14.19 5.28 -7.74
C CYS A 132 -15.60 5.81 -7.45
N ALA A 133 -15.99 6.94 -8.04
CA ALA A 133 -17.31 7.53 -7.86
C ALA A 133 -18.43 6.60 -8.35
N PHE A 134 -18.24 5.95 -9.51
CA PHE A 134 -19.18 4.97 -10.04
C PHE A 134 -19.31 3.75 -9.12
N TYR A 135 -18.19 3.21 -8.65
CA TYR A 135 -18.19 2.08 -7.73
C TYR A 135 -18.88 2.42 -6.40
N ILE A 136 -18.53 3.57 -5.81
CA ILE A 136 -19.15 4.07 -4.57
C ILE A 136 -20.66 4.25 -4.77
N TYR A 137 -21.09 4.85 -5.89
CA TYR A 137 -22.51 5.01 -6.19
C TYR A 137 -23.23 3.67 -6.32
N ARG A 138 -22.63 2.71 -7.03
CA ARG A 138 -23.20 1.36 -7.22
C ARG A 138 -23.38 0.65 -5.88
N VAL A 139 -22.35 0.65 -5.03
CA VAL A 139 -22.40 0.03 -3.69
C VAL A 139 -23.40 0.76 -2.79
N ASN A 140 -23.46 2.09 -2.88
CA ASN A 140 -24.33 2.91 -2.04
C ASN A 140 -25.82 2.86 -2.44
N ARG A 141 -26.19 2.24 -3.57
CA ARG A 141 -27.60 2.02 -3.93
C ARG A 141 -28.34 1.18 -2.89
N VAL A 142 -27.64 0.29 -2.19
CA VAL A 142 -28.21 -0.59 -1.16
C VAL A 142 -28.17 0.07 0.21
N LYS A 143 -27.00 0.60 0.64
CA LYS A 143 -26.81 1.15 1.99
C LYS A 143 -27.32 2.59 2.16
N ASN A 144 -27.38 3.38 1.07
CA ASN A 144 -27.85 4.76 1.02
C ASN A 144 -27.31 5.66 2.17
N THR A 145 -26.01 5.57 2.41
CA THR A 145 -25.29 6.39 3.39
C THR A 145 -25.03 7.79 2.82
N TYR A 146 -25.02 8.79 3.70
CA TYR A 146 -24.80 10.19 3.32
C TYR A 146 -23.31 10.47 3.10
N SER A 147 -22.42 9.82 3.87
CA SER A 147 -20.97 9.91 3.72
C SER A 147 -20.49 9.55 2.30
N ALA A 148 -21.06 8.52 1.69
CA ALA A 148 -20.69 8.08 0.34
C ALA A 148 -20.93 9.16 -0.75
N TYR A 149 -22.02 9.93 -0.65
CA TYR A 149 -22.25 11.04 -1.59
C TYR A 149 -21.29 12.20 -1.36
N ILE A 150 -20.88 12.46 -0.12
CA ILE A 150 -19.86 13.47 0.18
C ILE A 150 -18.50 13.02 -0.38
N LEU A 151 -18.17 11.73 -0.27
CA LEU A 151 -16.94 11.16 -0.82
C LEU A 151 -16.90 11.29 -2.35
N ILE A 152 -18.02 11.04 -3.04
CA ILE A 152 -18.13 11.28 -4.50
C ILE A 152 -17.87 12.76 -4.81
N ASN A 153 -18.48 13.68 -4.07
CA ASN A 153 -18.27 15.11 -4.29
C ASN A 153 -16.82 15.52 -4.03
N PHE A 154 -16.19 14.98 -2.99
CA PHE A 154 -14.77 15.19 -2.71
C PHE A 154 -13.88 14.78 -3.88
N LEU A 155 -14.06 13.55 -4.39
CA LEU A 155 -13.30 13.03 -5.55
C LEU A 155 -13.50 13.88 -6.80
N LEU A 156 -14.74 14.32 -7.06
CA LEU A 156 -15.04 15.17 -8.19
C LEU A 156 -14.43 16.57 -8.03
N PHE A 157 -14.53 17.19 -6.86
CA PHE A 157 -13.96 18.52 -6.61
C PHE A 157 -12.43 18.51 -6.74
N ILE A 158 -11.75 17.53 -6.16
CA ILE A 158 -10.29 17.46 -6.29
C ILE A 158 -9.86 17.20 -7.74
N SER A 159 -10.63 16.40 -8.48
CA SER A 159 -10.34 16.14 -9.90
C SER A 159 -10.58 17.36 -10.80
N ILE A 160 -11.66 18.12 -10.56
CA ILE A 160 -11.94 19.37 -11.28
C ILE A 160 -10.90 20.42 -10.90
N ALA A 161 -10.51 20.52 -9.63
CA ALA A 161 -9.45 21.42 -9.19
C ALA A 161 -8.14 21.12 -9.94
N TYR A 162 -7.76 19.84 -10.07
CA TYR A 162 -6.54 19.48 -10.77
C TYR A 162 -6.62 19.72 -12.28
N LEU A 163 -7.73 19.34 -12.93
CA LEU A 163 -7.94 19.60 -14.36
C LEU A 163 -7.96 21.10 -14.68
N SER A 164 -8.65 21.89 -13.86
CA SER A 164 -8.80 23.34 -14.07
C SER A 164 -7.49 24.10 -13.89
N ALA A 165 -6.55 23.59 -13.08
CA ALA A 165 -5.23 24.21 -12.88
C ALA A 165 -4.46 24.37 -14.20
N GLY A 166 -4.49 23.36 -15.09
CA GLY A 166 -3.91 23.44 -16.43
C GLY A 166 -4.65 24.39 -17.37
N GLY A 167 -5.90 24.73 -17.06
CA GLY A 167 -6.65 25.80 -17.72
C GLY A 167 -6.28 27.19 -17.21
N VAL A 168 -5.99 27.36 -15.92
CA VAL A 168 -5.58 28.66 -15.36
C VAL A 168 -4.26 29.14 -15.97
N THR A 169 -3.29 28.23 -16.16
CA THR A 169 -1.99 28.56 -16.81
C THR A 169 -2.14 29.02 -18.26
N ARG A 170 -3.28 28.76 -18.89
CA ARG A 170 -3.62 29.15 -20.27
C ARG A 170 -4.53 30.37 -20.34
N GLY A 171 -4.70 31.12 -19.25
CA GLY A 171 -5.41 32.41 -19.23
C GLY A 171 -6.94 32.34 -19.28
N TYR A 172 -7.56 31.19 -19.00
CA TYR A 172 -9.02 31.07 -18.92
C TYR A 172 -9.53 31.63 -17.59
N GLU A 173 -10.10 32.83 -17.62
CA GLU A 173 -10.70 33.51 -16.45
C GLU A 173 -11.74 32.64 -15.73
N ILE A 174 -12.62 31.94 -16.47
CA ILE A 174 -13.63 31.07 -15.83
C ILE A 174 -13.01 29.87 -15.10
N ASN A 175 -11.89 29.34 -15.64
CA ASN A 175 -11.18 28.25 -15.00
C ASN A 175 -10.51 28.70 -13.71
N ARG A 176 -10.14 29.98 -13.60
CA ARG A 176 -9.63 30.54 -12.33
C ARG A 176 -10.68 30.47 -11.24
N TYR A 177 -11.92 30.88 -11.50
CA TYR A 177 -12.99 30.80 -10.52
C TYR A 177 -13.41 29.36 -10.19
N ILE A 178 -13.51 28.50 -11.22
CA ILE A 178 -13.81 27.07 -11.02
C ILE A 178 -12.70 26.41 -10.19
N ASN A 179 -11.44 26.66 -10.53
CA ASN A 179 -10.28 26.15 -9.80
C ASN A 179 -10.29 26.65 -8.36
N LEU A 180 -10.41 27.97 -8.15
CA LEU A 180 -10.42 28.56 -6.82
C LEU A 180 -11.52 27.96 -5.94
N PHE A 181 -12.74 27.91 -6.45
CA PHE A 181 -13.88 27.36 -5.70
C PHE A 181 -13.68 25.87 -5.41
N THR A 182 -13.27 25.07 -6.39
CA THR A 182 -13.12 23.62 -6.20
C THR A 182 -11.94 23.29 -5.30
N PHE A 183 -10.79 23.94 -5.51
CA PHE A 183 -9.55 23.78 -4.76
C PHE A 183 -9.73 24.03 -3.26
N LEU A 184 -10.30 25.18 -2.89
CA LEU A 184 -10.56 25.52 -1.48
C LEU A 184 -11.64 24.63 -0.85
N ASN A 185 -12.57 24.09 -1.64
CA ASN A 185 -13.54 23.13 -1.09
C ASN A 185 -12.95 21.73 -0.87
N VAL A 186 -11.75 21.40 -1.36
CA VAL A 186 -11.17 20.05 -1.22
C VAL A 186 -10.96 19.66 0.26
N PRO A 187 -10.24 20.43 1.10
CA PRO A 187 -10.04 20.06 2.51
C PRO A 187 -11.37 20.05 3.28
N VAL A 188 -12.28 20.98 2.95
CA VAL A 188 -13.59 21.10 3.60
C VAL A 188 -14.48 19.89 3.32
N LEU A 189 -14.54 19.44 2.06
CA LEU A 189 -15.26 18.23 1.67
C LEU A 189 -14.66 16.98 2.31
N TYR A 190 -13.34 16.92 2.43
CA TYR A 190 -12.67 15.83 3.10
C TYR A 190 -13.03 15.76 4.60
N LEU A 191 -12.97 16.90 5.31
CA LEU A 191 -13.39 16.96 6.72
C LEU A 191 -14.88 16.63 6.90
N HIS A 192 -15.73 17.12 6.00
CA HIS A 192 -17.17 16.82 6.02
C HIS A 192 -17.45 15.33 5.79
N PHE A 193 -16.70 14.69 4.89
CA PHE A 193 -16.77 13.24 4.68
C PHE A 193 -16.44 12.51 5.99
N LEU A 194 -15.31 12.85 6.64
CA LEU A 194 -14.92 12.24 7.91
C LEU A 194 -15.97 12.46 9.01
N TYR A 195 -16.40 13.71 9.22
CA TYR A 195 -17.47 14.07 10.16
C TYR A 195 -18.70 13.19 9.98
N GLN A 196 -19.19 13.09 8.75
CA GLN A 196 -20.41 12.34 8.48
C GLN A 196 -20.20 10.84 8.60
N TYR A 197 -19.08 10.33 8.13
CA TYR A 197 -18.74 8.91 8.18
C TYR A 197 -18.69 8.41 9.62
N PHE A 198 -18.03 9.14 10.52
CA PHE A 198 -18.00 8.80 11.95
C PHE A 198 -19.35 8.97 12.62
N LYS A 199 -20.14 9.98 12.23
CA LYS A 199 -21.51 10.13 12.70
C LYS A 199 -22.39 8.93 12.35
N GLU A 200 -22.21 8.34 11.16
CA GLU A 200 -22.91 7.12 10.74
C GLU A 200 -22.46 5.87 11.52
N LEU A 201 -21.24 5.88 12.06
CA LEU A 201 -20.72 4.85 12.97
C LEU A 201 -21.05 5.14 14.45
N SER A 202 -21.88 6.15 14.75
CA SER A 202 -22.19 6.58 16.12
C SER A 202 -20.97 7.03 16.93
N ILE A 203 -19.91 7.50 16.26
CA ILE A 203 -18.69 8.04 16.86
C ILE A 203 -18.69 9.57 16.71
N LYS A 204 -18.33 10.28 17.78
CA LYS A 204 -18.19 11.74 17.74
C LYS A 204 -16.87 12.12 17.03
N PHE A 205 -16.94 12.75 15.86
CA PHE A 205 -15.77 13.26 15.16
C PHE A 205 -16.02 14.70 14.72
N SER A 206 -15.21 15.64 15.22
CA SER A 206 -15.33 17.08 15.00
C SER A 206 -16.71 17.68 15.34
N SER A 207 -16.79 19.00 15.44
CA SER A 207 -18.07 19.69 15.60
C SER A 207 -18.65 20.04 14.24
N ARG A 208 -19.99 20.00 14.12
CA ARG A 208 -20.69 20.46 12.90
C ARG A 208 -20.40 21.93 12.60
N TYR A 209 -20.13 22.71 13.65
CA TYR A 209 -19.82 24.13 13.56
C TYR A 209 -18.51 24.39 12.81
N ILE A 210 -17.44 23.62 13.11
CA ILE A 210 -16.15 23.72 12.41
C ILE A 210 -16.34 23.48 10.90
N VAL A 211 -17.05 22.40 10.53
CA VAL A 211 -17.30 22.08 9.11
C VAL A 211 -18.05 23.23 8.42
N ASN A 212 -19.08 23.79 9.07
CA ASN A 212 -19.86 24.89 8.51
C ASN A 212 -19.03 26.19 8.33
N ILE A 213 -18.16 26.53 9.29
CA ILE A 213 -17.27 27.70 9.15
C ILE A 213 -16.33 27.50 7.96
N LEU A 214 -15.73 26.32 7.82
CA LEU A 214 -14.79 26.09 6.72
C LEU A 214 -15.48 26.21 5.35
N TYR A 215 -16.77 25.90 5.22
CA TYR A 215 -17.51 26.12 3.96
C TYR A 215 -17.71 27.61 3.60
N THR A 216 -17.57 28.55 4.54
CA THR A 216 -17.72 29.98 4.22
C THR A 216 -16.43 30.57 3.64
N LEU A 217 -15.26 30.02 3.96
CA LEU A 217 -13.97 30.54 3.50
C LEU A 217 -13.79 30.51 1.97
N PRO A 218 -14.14 29.41 1.24
CA PRO A 218 -14.09 29.41 -0.22
C PRO A 218 -14.98 30.47 -0.86
N ILE A 219 -16.16 30.72 -0.29
CA ILE A 219 -17.12 31.71 -0.80
C ILE A 219 -16.55 33.11 -0.66
N ILE A 220 -15.98 33.42 0.51
CA ILE A 220 -15.33 34.71 0.77
C ILE A 220 -14.18 34.94 -0.21
N ASN A 221 -13.33 33.94 -0.44
CA ASN A 221 -12.20 34.05 -1.38
C ASN A 221 -12.67 34.32 -2.83
N VAL A 222 -13.72 33.63 -3.29
CA VAL A 222 -14.28 33.88 -4.63
C VAL A 222 -14.84 35.30 -4.74
N ILE A 223 -15.51 35.81 -3.70
CA ILE A 223 -16.03 37.19 -3.68
C ILE A 223 -14.86 38.20 -3.72
N ILE A 224 -13.80 37.97 -2.95
CA ILE A 224 -12.60 38.83 -2.95
C ILE A 224 -11.96 38.86 -4.34
N GLU A 225 -11.76 37.71 -4.98
CA GLU A 225 -11.20 37.60 -6.34
C GLU A 225 -12.09 38.33 -7.37
N PHE A 226 -13.41 38.29 -7.21
CA PHE A 226 -14.34 39.01 -8.08
C PHE A 226 -14.29 40.53 -7.90
N ILE A 227 -14.30 41.00 -6.64
CA ILE A 227 -14.28 42.44 -6.30
C ILE A 227 -12.98 43.08 -6.76
N GLN A 228 -11.83 42.40 -6.67
CA GLN A 228 -10.53 42.93 -7.06
C GLN A 228 -10.51 43.45 -8.51
N LYS A 229 -11.26 42.82 -9.41
CA LYS A 229 -11.31 43.23 -10.83
C LYS A 229 -11.77 44.69 -11.02
N TYR A 230 -12.50 45.23 -10.05
CA TYR A 230 -13.05 46.58 -10.08
C TYR A 230 -12.26 47.58 -9.22
N LEU A 231 -11.25 47.12 -8.46
CA LEU A 231 -10.40 48.02 -7.68
C LEU A 231 -9.21 48.56 -8.50
N PRO A 232 -8.78 49.81 -8.26
CA PRO A 232 -7.56 50.37 -8.84
C PRO A 232 -6.35 49.47 -8.56
N SER A 233 -5.48 49.31 -9.57
CA SER A 233 -4.44 48.29 -9.68
C SER A 233 -3.25 48.38 -8.70
N GLY A 234 -3.42 49.02 -7.54
CA GLY A 234 -2.37 49.20 -6.52
C GLY A 234 -2.75 48.80 -5.08
N ILE A 235 -4.00 48.45 -4.78
CA ILE A 235 -4.46 48.29 -3.38
C ILE A 235 -4.22 46.87 -2.83
N ILE A 236 -4.18 45.83 -3.67
CA ILE A 236 -4.01 44.43 -3.22
C ILE A 236 -3.15 43.66 -4.21
N THR A 237 -1.84 43.58 -3.95
CA THR A 237 -0.86 42.93 -4.84
C THR A 237 -0.68 41.43 -4.59
N ASN A 238 -1.27 40.83 -3.54
CA ASN A 238 -0.95 39.46 -3.10
C ASN A 238 -2.16 38.52 -2.89
N ILE A 239 -3.23 38.60 -3.70
CA ILE A 239 -4.43 37.74 -3.53
C ILE A 239 -4.16 36.24 -3.78
N SER A 240 -3.22 35.89 -4.68
CA SER A 240 -2.81 34.49 -4.82
C SER A 240 -2.30 33.90 -3.50
N ASN A 241 -1.63 34.73 -2.68
CA ASN A 241 -1.18 34.32 -1.36
C ASN A 241 -2.36 34.15 -0.39
N ILE A 242 -3.42 34.96 -0.49
CA ILE A 242 -4.63 34.81 0.34
C ILE A 242 -5.33 33.47 0.07
N ASN A 243 -5.45 33.08 -1.20
CA ASN A 243 -6.04 31.80 -1.59
C ASN A 243 -5.20 30.63 -1.03
N LEU A 244 -3.87 30.70 -1.13
CA LEU A 244 -2.97 29.69 -0.59
C LEU A 244 -2.97 29.65 0.95
N VAL A 245 -3.03 30.80 1.61
CA VAL A 245 -3.17 30.92 3.07
C VAL A 245 -4.49 30.29 3.53
N THR A 246 -5.59 30.53 2.82
CA THR A 246 -6.89 29.93 3.13
C THR A 246 -6.80 28.40 3.06
N PHE A 247 -6.25 27.86 1.97
CA PHE A 247 -6.05 26.42 1.84
C PHE A 247 -5.16 25.87 2.96
N LEU A 248 -4.07 26.57 3.30
CA LEU A 248 -3.16 26.15 4.37
C LEU A 248 -3.86 26.09 5.74
N ILE A 249 -4.72 27.07 6.04
CA ILE A 249 -5.53 27.09 7.27
C ILE A 249 -6.50 25.90 7.26
N GLU A 250 -7.25 25.71 6.18
CA GLU A 250 -8.22 24.62 6.05
C GLU A 250 -7.55 23.25 6.23
N ILE A 251 -6.48 22.97 5.49
CA ILE A 251 -5.78 21.67 5.56
C ILE A 251 -5.13 21.45 6.94
N THR A 252 -4.64 22.52 7.59
CA THR A 252 -4.09 22.43 8.95
C THR A 252 -5.18 22.06 9.96
N VAL A 253 -6.37 22.64 9.86
CA VAL A 253 -7.52 22.25 10.69
C VAL A 253 -7.89 20.78 10.45
N VAL A 254 -7.85 20.31 9.20
CA VAL A 254 -8.07 18.90 8.89
C VAL A 254 -7.03 18.00 9.55
N TYR A 255 -5.73 18.30 9.39
CA TYR A 255 -4.66 17.52 10.01
C TYR A 255 -4.76 17.52 11.54
N PHE A 256 -5.07 18.66 12.15
CA PHE A 256 -5.29 18.75 13.59
C PHE A 256 -6.44 17.84 14.06
N CYS A 257 -7.60 17.90 13.39
CA CYS A 257 -8.75 17.04 13.71
C CYS A 257 -8.36 15.55 13.58
N ILE A 258 -7.67 15.20 12.50
CA ILE A 258 -7.19 13.85 12.21
C ILE A 258 -6.28 13.34 13.34
N ILE A 259 -5.27 14.11 13.73
CA ILE A 259 -4.30 13.73 14.75
C ILE A 259 -4.99 13.61 16.12
N TYR A 260 -5.79 14.61 16.49
CA TYR A 260 -6.49 14.66 17.77
C TYR A 260 -7.43 13.46 17.96
N TYR A 261 -8.32 13.20 16.99
CA TYR A 261 -9.23 12.05 17.08
C TYR A 261 -8.52 10.71 16.85
N GLY A 262 -7.40 10.69 16.13
CA GLY A 262 -6.52 9.52 16.02
C GLY A 262 -5.89 9.11 17.34
N ILE A 263 -5.54 10.07 18.21
CA ILE A 263 -5.03 9.79 19.55
C ILE A 263 -6.16 9.28 20.45
N ILE A 264 -7.32 9.95 20.43
CA ILE A 264 -8.48 9.60 21.30
C ILE A 264 -9.01 8.20 21.02
N TYR A 265 -9.15 7.83 19.73
CA TYR A 265 -9.80 6.58 19.35
C TYR A 265 -8.84 5.41 19.15
N ARG A 266 -7.55 5.56 19.51
CA ARG A 266 -6.49 4.56 19.29
C ARG A 266 -6.80 3.14 19.78
N LYS A 267 -7.66 2.99 20.80
CA LYS A 267 -7.99 1.71 21.44
C LYS A 267 -9.35 1.11 21.03
N LYS A 268 -10.06 1.70 20.06
CA LYS A 268 -11.37 1.18 19.61
C LYS A 268 -11.24 0.35 18.34
N ASP A 269 -12.13 -0.63 18.14
CA ASP A 269 -12.14 -1.53 16.98
C ASP A 269 -12.21 -0.79 15.62
N HIS A 270 -12.82 0.40 15.59
CA HIS A 270 -12.90 1.24 14.39
C HIS A 270 -11.65 2.11 14.14
N TYR A 271 -10.64 2.07 15.01
CA TYR A 271 -9.39 2.82 14.87
C TYR A 271 -8.65 2.47 13.59
N TYR A 272 -8.70 1.20 13.20
CA TYR A 272 -7.99 0.71 12.04
C TYR A 272 -8.49 1.39 10.75
N LEU A 273 -9.81 1.53 10.59
CA LEU A 273 -10.40 2.19 9.43
C LEU A 273 -10.13 3.70 9.42
N LEU A 274 -10.15 4.35 10.59
CA LEU A 274 -9.67 5.72 10.75
C LEU A 274 -8.21 5.80 10.27
N LYS A 275 -7.30 4.98 10.83
CA LYS A 275 -5.86 4.95 10.50
C LYS A 275 -5.58 4.80 9.00
N VAL A 276 -6.31 3.94 8.29
CA VAL A 276 -6.18 3.76 6.83
C VAL A 276 -6.48 5.06 6.08
N LEU A 277 -7.61 5.70 6.39
CA LEU A 277 -8.04 6.95 5.77
C LEU A 277 -7.14 8.12 6.16
N LEU A 278 -6.62 8.13 7.40
CA LEU A 278 -5.66 9.13 7.86
C LEU A 278 -4.36 9.06 7.08
N ILE A 279 -3.79 7.86 6.93
CA ILE A 279 -2.47 7.68 6.31
C ILE A 279 -2.54 7.91 4.80
N SER A 280 -3.51 7.32 4.10
CA SER A 280 -3.63 7.46 2.64
C SER A 280 -3.77 8.93 2.20
N ASN A 281 -4.64 9.69 2.86
CA ASN A 281 -4.86 11.09 2.50
C ASN A 281 -3.74 12.02 3.00
N THR A 282 -3.15 11.75 4.17
CA THR A 282 -1.99 12.54 4.64
C THR A 282 -0.81 12.35 3.69
N VAL A 283 -0.49 11.12 3.30
CA VAL A 283 0.58 10.83 2.33
C VAL A 283 0.33 11.50 0.98
N ALA A 284 -0.92 11.59 0.52
CA ALA A 284 -1.24 12.22 -0.75
C ALA A 284 -1.12 13.75 -0.73
N PHE A 285 -1.62 14.42 0.31
CA PHE A 285 -1.56 15.88 0.42
C PHE A 285 -0.20 16.40 0.92
N PHE A 286 0.56 15.58 1.66
CA PHE A 286 1.79 16.01 2.32
C PHE A 286 2.83 16.64 1.38
N PRO A 287 3.20 16.03 0.23
CA PRO A 287 4.17 16.65 -0.70
C PRO A 287 3.69 18.01 -1.20
N PHE A 288 2.41 18.12 -1.54
CA PHE A 288 1.82 19.37 -2.03
C PHE A 288 1.72 20.46 -0.94
N THR A 289 1.36 20.09 0.29
CA THR A 289 1.30 21.05 1.40
C THR A 289 2.69 21.50 1.83
N VAL A 290 3.63 20.58 2.03
CA VAL A 290 4.94 20.88 2.67
C VAL A 290 5.97 21.41 1.68
N LEU A 291 5.96 20.96 0.41
CA LEU A 291 6.97 21.37 -0.57
C LEU A 291 6.54 22.57 -1.42
N TYR A 292 5.23 22.79 -1.56
CA TYR A 292 4.69 23.87 -2.39
C TYR A 292 3.98 24.95 -1.55
N ILE A 293 2.85 24.63 -0.90
CA ILE A 293 2.01 25.66 -0.27
C ILE A 293 2.68 26.32 0.93
N MET A 294 3.20 25.52 1.87
CA MET A 294 3.77 26.04 3.11
C MET A 294 4.99 26.95 2.86
N PRO A 295 5.97 26.58 2.00
CA PRO A 295 7.09 27.45 1.69
C PRO A 295 6.67 28.72 0.93
N GLU A 296 5.74 28.60 -0.02
CA GLU A 296 5.22 29.74 -0.78
C GLU A 296 4.54 30.76 0.15
N VAL A 297 3.76 30.29 1.13
CA VAL A 297 3.06 31.16 2.08
C VAL A 297 4.02 31.81 3.09
N LEU A 298 5.02 31.07 3.57
CA LEU A 298 5.93 31.56 4.63
C LEU A 298 7.10 32.38 4.09
N PHE A 299 7.67 31.99 2.95
CA PHE A 299 8.90 32.54 2.40
C PHE A 299 8.70 33.26 1.05
N GLY A 300 7.48 33.20 0.47
CA GLY A 300 7.19 33.75 -0.86
C GLY A 300 7.87 32.97 -2.00
N GLN A 301 8.43 31.79 -1.71
CA GLN A 301 9.09 30.92 -2.66
C GLN A 301 8.78 29.45 -2.33
N TYR A 302 8.33 28.71 -3.33
CA TYR A 302 8.13 27.27 -3.23
C TYR A 302 9.43 26.47 -3.38
N ILE A 303 9.54 25.31 -2.72
CA ILE A 303 10.69 24.40 -2.91
C ILE A 303 10.52 23.63 -4.23
N TYR A 304 9.31 23.12 -4.48
CA TYR A 304 8.92 22.52 -5.76
C TYR A 304 7.60 23.09 -6.24
N SER A 305 7.48 23.22 -7.56
CA SER A 305 6.27 23.76 -8.18
C SER A 305 5.06 22.85 -7.97
N ALA A 306 3.86 23.42 -8.08
CA ALA A 306 2.60 22.67 -8.05
C ALA A 306 2.56 21.55 -9.12
N ILE A 307 3.25 21.74 -10.25
CA ILE A 307 3.30 20.76 -11.35
C ILE A 307 3.94 19.44 -10.90
N VAL A 308 4.97 19.52 -10.07
CA VAL A 308 5.72 18.35 -9.57
C VAL A 308 5.03 17.72 -8.35
N THR A 309 4.38 18.53 -7.53
CA THR A 309 3.83 18.10 -6.23
C THR A 309 2.37 17.67 -6.28
N ALA A 310 1.53 18.24 -7.17
CA ALA A 310 0.14 17.84 -7.34
C ALA A 310 -0.07 16.38 -7.85
N PRO A 311 0.81 15.78 -8.66
CA PRO A 311 0.69 14.37 -9.07
C PRO A 311 0.55 13.38 -7.92
N PHE A 312 1.12 13.67 -6.74
CA PHE A 312 0.99 12.82 -5.54
C PHE A 312 -0.46 12.66 -5.07
N LEU A 313 -1.38 13.55 -5.47
CA LEU A 313 -2.80 13.42 -5.19
C LEU A 313 -3.39 12.12 -5.78
N ILE A 314 -2.77 11.53 -6.82
CA ILE A 314 -3.20 10.25 -7.41
C ILE A 314 -3.24 9.09 -6.43
N ILE A 315 -2.50 9.20 -5.32
CA ILE A 315 -2.53 8.24 -4.21
C ILE A 315 -3.94 8.12 -3.62
N ILE A 316 -4.77 9.18 -3.64
CA ILE A 316 -6.13 9.18 -3.07
C ILE A 316 -7.04 8.17 -3.78
N PRO A 317 -7.34 8.31 -5.09
CA PRO A 317 -8.19 7.35 -5.77
C PRO A 317 -7.55 5.96 -5.88
N LEU A 318 -6.22 5.86 -5.99
CA LEU A 318 -5.54 4.55 -5.97
C LEU A 318 -5.73 3.81 -4.65
N ALA A 319 -5.61 4.52 -3.52
CA ALA A 319 -5.86 3.94 -2.20
C ALA A 319 -7.30 3.44 -2.07
N LEU A 320 -8.27 4.18 -2.63
CA LEU A 320 -9.67 3.76 -2.65
C LEU A 320 -9.92 2.55 -3.56
N VAL A 321 -9.35 2.52 -4.77
CA VAL A 321 -9.43 1.35 -5.67
C VAL A 321 -8.85 0.12 -4.98
N TYR A 322 -7.68 0.25 -4.37
CA TYR A 322 -7.06 -0.82 -3.60
C TYR A 322 -7.98 -1.33 -2.47
N GLN A 323 -8.59 -0.42 -1.71
CA GLN A 323 -9.53 -0.79 -0.65
C GLN A 323 -10.76 -1.55 -1.18
N PHE A 324 -11.25 -1.20 -2.37
CA PHE A 324 -12.41 -1.88 -2.97
C PHE A 324 -12.08 -3.24 -3.57
N VAL A 325 -10.89 -3.38 -4.18
CA VAL A 325 -10.47 -4.64 -4.82
C VAL A 325 -10.10 -5.69 -3.79
N VAL A 326 -9.41 -5.32 -2.72
CA VAL A 326 -8.78 -6.31 -1.85
C VAL A 326 -9.79 -7.02 -0.93
N ASN A 327 -11.02 -6.52 -0.74
CA ASN A 327 -12.11 -7.11 0.07
C ASN A 327 -11.73 -7.60 1.50
N LYS A 328 -10.49 -7.36 1.88
CA LYS A 328 -9.84 -7.70 3.12
C LYS A 328 -9.04 -6.46 3.43
N ILE A 329 -9.54 -5.67 4.38
CA ILE A 329 -8.75 -4.64 5.03
C ILE A 329 -7.70 -5.35 5.91
N TYR A 330 -6.96 -6.30 5.36
CA TYR A 330 -5.99 -7.10 6.08
C TYR A 330 -4.68 -6.31 6.13
N ASP A 331 -4.37 -5.92 7.36
CA ASP A 331 -3.05 -5.62 7.86
C ASP A 331 -2.28 -4.48 7.19
N ILE A 332 -2.86 -3.27 7.21
CA ILE A 332 -2.05 -2.06 7.01
C ILE A 332 -0.95 -1.94 8.06
N ASP A 333 -1.10 -2.57 9.23
CA ASP A 333 -0.02 -2.65 10.22
C ASP A 333 1.17 -3.45 9.72
N PHE A 334 0.95 -4.49 8.91
CA PHE A 334 2.01 -5.21 8.20
C PHE A 334 2.73 -4.32 7.18
N ILE A 335 1.99 -3.56 6.36
CA ILE A 335 2.58 -2.66 5.35
C ILE A 335 3.32 -1.49 6.02
N LEU A 336 2.73 -0.86 7.03
CA LEU A 336 3.32 0.26 7.77
C LEU A 336 4.51 -0.17 8.62
N GLY A 337 4.45 -1.34 9.24
CA GLY A 337 5.57 -1.90 9.99
C GLY A 337 6.80 -2.03 9.10
N ARG A 338 6.59 -2.52 7.87
CA ARG A 338 7.63 -2.64 6.84
C ARG A 338 8.12 -1.29 6.35
N ILE A 339 7.22 -0.37 5.96
CA ILE A 339 7.61 0.98 5.52
C ILE A 339 8.41 1.69 6.62
N ARG A 340 8.02 1.58 7.89
CA ARG A 340 8.76 2.17 9.02
C ARG A 340 10.16 1.58 9.14
N TYR A 341 10.28 0.25 9.09
CA TYR A 341 11.56 -0.44 9.16
C TYR A 341 12.49 -0.04 8.00
N TYR A 342 11.99 -0.04 6.76
CA TYR A 342 12.79 0.33 5.60
C TYR A 342 13.07 1.83 5.50
N SER A 343 12.19 2.69 6.02
CA SER A 343 12.46 4.13 6.16
C SER A 343 13.60 4.39 7.13
N LEU A 344 13.67 3.66 8.25
CA LEU A 344 14.81 3.76 9.16
C LEU A 344 16.08 3.22 8.52
N LEU A 345 15.98 2.11 7.78
CA LEU A 345 17.12 1.51 7.07
C LEU A 345 17.65 2.42 5.95
N SER A 346 16.78 3.15 5.24
CA SER A 346 17.17 4.06 4.15
C SER A 346 17.87 5.33 4.62
N ILE A 347 17.71 5.74 5.89
CA ILE A 347 18.42 6.92 6.44
C ILE A 347 19.95 6.72 6.37
N ILE A 348 20.46 5.54 6.71
CA ILE A 348 21.91 5.27 6.77
C ILE A 348 22.61 5.52 5.42
N PRO A 349 22.20 4.88 4.31
CA PRO A 349 22.83 5.12 3.01
C PRO A 349 22.51 6.52 2.46
N THR A 350 21.36 7.11 2.82
CA THR A 350 21.04 8.52 2.48
C THR A 350 22.05 9.47 3.09
N ILE A 351 22.34 9.34 4.40
CA ILE A 351 23.36 10.15 5.08
C ILE A 351 24.72 9.95 4.41
N GLY A 352 25.09 8.71 4.08
CA GLY A 352 26.34 8.40 3.40
C GLY A 352 26.49 9.12 2.05
N ILE A 353 25.48 9.06 1.20
CA ILE A 353 25.51 9.75 -0.12
C ILE A 353 25.49 11.26 0.06
N VAL A 354 24.68 11.79 0.97
CA VAL A 354 24.61 13.24 1.22
C VAL A 354 25.95 13.76 1.74
N TRP A 355 26.58 13.04 2.68
CA TRP A 355 27.90 13.40 3.20
C TRP A 355 28.99 13.36 2.13
N LEU A 356 29.01 12.33 1.28
CA LEU A 356 29.89 12.27 0.12
C LEU A 356 29.64 13.46 -0.82
N SER A 357 28.37 13.77 -1.11
CA SER A 357 28.04 14.90 -1.98
C SER A 357 28.59 16.22 -1.44
N ILE A 358 28.50 16.47 -0.13
CA ILE A 358 29.04 17.68 0.51
C ILE A 358 30.57 17.77 0.38
N ILE A 359 31.28 16.65 0.47
CA ILE A 359 32.76 16.61 0.38
C ILE A 359 33.24 16.90 -1.05
N PHE A 360 32.56 16.37 -2.06
CA PHE A 360 32.97 16.51 -3.47
C PHE A 360 32.53 17.82 -4.12
N ASP A 361 31.64 18.59 -3.47
CA ASP A 361 30.94 19.73 -4.08
C ASP A 361 31.59 21.11 -3.83
N SER A 362 32.86 21.14 -3.42
CA SER A 362 33.57 22.42 -3.21
C SER A 362 33.82 23.24 -4.49
N LYS A 363 33.36 22.82 -5.68
CA LYS A 363 33.74 23.48 -6.95
C LYS A 363 32.70 23.71 -8.06
N ARG A 364 31.44 23.23 -8.05
CA ARG A 364 30.46 23.59 -9.13
C ARG A 364 28.97 23.50 -8.76
N ALA A 365 28.31 24.67 -8.89
CA ALA A 365 26.91 24.95 -9.30
C ALA A 365 25.72 24.27 -8.57
N ASP A 366 24.89 25.09 -7.92
CA ASP A 366 23.46 24.87 -7.59
C ASP A 366 23.04 23.46 -7.15
N PHE A 367 23.79 22.90 -6.21
CA PHE A 367 23.42 21.65 -5.54
C PHE A 367 22.38 21.91 -4.45
N ASN A 368 21.12 21.62 -4.76
CA ASN A 368 20.08 21.53 -3.74
C ASN A 368 20.31 20.28 -2.88
N ILE A 369 21.07 20.41 -1.80
CA ILE A 369 21.35 19.34 -0.82
C ILE A 369 20.06 18.66 -0.35
N ILE A 370 18.97 19.44 -0.21
CA ILE A 370 17.63 18.95 0.14
C ILE A 370 17.06 18.01 -0.94
N LEU A 371 17.21 18.34 -2.22
CA LEU A 371 16.75 17.51 -3.35
C LEU A 371 17.48 16.17 -3.36
N ILE A 372 18.81 16.20 -3.21
CA ILE A 372 19.63 14.98 -3.21
C ILE A 372 19.27 14.10 -2.02
N THR A 373 19.09 14.70 -0.85
CA THR A 373 18.64 13.98 0.35
C THR A 373 17.29 13.31 0.12
N LEU A 374 16.31 14.03 -0.45
CA LEU A 374 14.97 13.48 -0.71
C LEU A 374 15.01 12.36 -1.77
N CYS A 375 15.70 12.58 -2.88
CA CYS A 375 15.80 11.62 -3.98
C CYS A 375 16.53 10.35 -3.56
N THR A 376 17.68 10.48 -2.89
CA THR A 376 18.44 9.32 -2.39
C THR A 376 17.64 8.53 -1.36
N PHE A 377 16.93 9.21 -0.46
CA PHE A 377 16.04 8.57 0.49
C PHE A 377 14.92 7.77 -0.19
N ILE A 378 14.23 8.35 -1.17
CA ILE A 378 13.14 7.68 -1.91
C ILE A 378 13.67 6.48 -2.71
N ILE A 379 14.84 6.61 -3.34
CA ILE A 379 15.48 5.53 -4.09
C ILE A 379 15.79 4.37 -3.15
N PHE A 380 16.47 4.61 -2.02
CA PHE A 380 16.80 3.53 -1.09
C PHE A 380 15.57 2.90 -0.44
N LEU A 381 14.57 3.71 -0.07
CA LEU A 381 13.29 3.21 0.44
C LEU A 381 12.62 2.27 -0.57
N SER A 382 12.61 2.66 -1.86
CA SER A 382 12.07 1.85 -2.94
C SER A 382 12.87 0.58 -3.17
N VAL A 383 14.21 0.66 -3.20
CA VAL A 383 15.10 -0.50 -3.36
C VAL A 383 14.90 -1.51 -2.24
N PHE A 384 14.88 -1.07 -0.97
CA PHE A 384 14.67 -1.99 0.15
C PHE A 384 13.27 -2.62 0.15
N TYR A 385 12.25 -1.85 -0.24
CA TYR A 385 10.89 -2.37 -0.35
C TYR A 385 10.75 -3.38 -1.50
N ILE A 386 11.33 -3.09 -2.67
CA ILE A 386 11.33 -4.02 -3.81
C ILE A 386 12.15 -5.26 -3.48
N LYS A 387 13.32 -5.12 -2.84
CA LYS A 387 14.15 -6.24 -2.39
C LYS A 387 13.36 -7.22 -1.52
N GLU A 388 12.52 -6.72 -0.62
CA GLU A 388 11.61 -7.56 0.18
C GLU A 388 10.55 -8.27 -0.66
N LEU A 389 9.93 -7.57 -1.62
CA LEU A 389 8.96 -8.19 -2.53
C LEU A 389 9.61 -9.27 -3.40
N LEU A 390 10.86 -9.05 -3.82
CA LEU A 390 11.65 -10.01 -4.56
C LEU A 390 12.02 -11.20 -3.67
N ASP A 391 12.52 -10.98 -2.46
CA ASP A 391 12.83 -12.04 -1.49
C ASP A 391 11.59 -12.90 -1.18
N TYR A 392 10.41 -12.28 -1.05
CA TYR A 392 9.14 -12.97 -0.83
C TYR A 392 8.66 -13.71 -2.09
N LYS A 393 8.62 -13.05 -3.25
CA LYS A 393 8.02 -13.59 -4.49
C LYS A 393 8.92 -14.60 -5.17
N PHE A 394 10.22 -14.30 -5.26
CA PHE A 394 11.18 -15.26 -5.78
C PHE A 394 11.45 -16.37 -4.79
N ARG A 395 11.02 -16.22 -3.51
CA ARG A 395 11.43 -17.07 -2.38
C ARG A 395 12.85 -17.48 -2.66
N LEU A 396 13.80 -16.52 -2.73
CA LEU A 396 15.19 -16.85 -3.04
C LEU A 396 15.60 -17.88 -1.99
N LYS A 397 15.40 -19.16 -2.38
CA LYS A 397 15.43 -20.40 -1.62
C LYS A 397 16.90 -20.72 -1.45
N ARG A 398 17.66 -19.72 -1.05
CA ARG A 398 19.08 -19.81 -0.84
C ARG A 398 19.22 -20.55 0.48
N PHE A 399 19.43 -21.86 0.36
CA PHE A 399 20.03 -22.74 1.36
C PHE A 399 19.16 -23.22 2.55
N SER A 400 17.84 -23.37 2.43
CA SER A 400 17.03 -23.84 3.58
C SER A 400 15.88 -24.79 3.23
N GLU A 401 16.06 -25.72 2.29
CA GLU A 401 15.15 -26.89 2.22
C GLU A 401 15.42 -27.90 3.34
N LYS A 402 16.59 -27.84 4.00
CA LYS A 402 16.95 -28.72 5.11
C LYS A 402 16.44 -28.27 6.50
N TYR A 403 15.80 -27.10 6.60
CA TYR A 403 15.38 -26.54 7.92
C TYR A 403 13.93 -26.01 7.94
N ASN A 404 13.07 -26.47 7.02
CA ASN A 404 11.65 -26.13 7.09
C ASN A 404 10.92 -27.01 8.12
N TYR A 405 11.21 -26.79 9.40
CA TYR A 405 10.70 -27.55 10.54
C TYR A 405 9.17 -27.61 10.58
N GLN A 406 8.49 -26.51 10.22
CA GLN A 406 7.03 -26.43 10.25
C GLN A 406 6.38 -27.31 9.18
N ASP A 407 6.86 -27.24 7.94
CA ASP A 407 6.37 -28.09 6.85
C ASP A 407 6.68 -29.57 7.09
N SER A 408 7.85 -29.86 7.68
CA SER A 408 8.21 -31.22 8.11
C SER A 408 7.28 -31.77 9.19
N ILE A 409 6.96 -31.00 10.24
CA ILE A 409 5.98 -31.42 11.26
C ILE A 409 4.64 -31.73 10.62
N PHE A 410 4.15 -30.84 9.73
CA PHE A 410 2.87 -31.03 9.06
C PHE A 410 2.83 -32.32 8.23
N LYS A 411 3.87 -32.56 7.42
CA LYS A 411 4.01 -33.79 6.63
C LYS A 411 4.08 -35.02 7.52
N TYR A 412 4.86 -34.97 8.60
CA TYR A 412 4.98 -36.07 9.55
C TYR A 412 3.64 -36.42 10.21
N THR A 413 2.90 -35.42 10.69
CA THR A 413 1.57 -35.63 11.29
C THR A 413 0.60 -36.24 10.29
N GLN A 414 0.67 -35.88 8.99
CA GLN A 414 -0.13 -36.53 7.96
C GLN A 414 0.25 -37.99 7.74
N LEU A 415 1.55 -38.32 7.75
CA LEU A 415 2.04 -39.69 7.55
C LEU A 415 1.63 -40.64 8.67
N ILE A 416 1.61 -40.18 9.93
CA ILE A 416 1.27 -41.04 11.09
C ILE A 416 -0.23 -41.16 11.37
N LYS A 417 -1.07 -40.26 10.81
CA LYS A 417 -2.52 -40.19 11.10
C LYS A 417 -3.28 -41.51 10.84
N GLY A 418 -2.83 -42.31 9.87
CA GLY A 418 -3.51 -43.55 9.45
C GLY A 418 -2.71 -44.82 9.70
N VAL A 419 -1.65 -44.76 10.52
CA VAL A 419 -0.78 -45.91 10.78
C VAL A 419 -1.36 -46.78 11.89
N SER A 420 -1.39 -48.09 11.67
CA SER A 420 -1.94 -49.07 12.61
C SER A 420 -0.89 -50.00 13.22
N ALA A 421 0.40 -49.77 12.96
CA ALA A 421 1.50 -50.61 13.45
C ALA A 421 2.68 -49.76 13.94
N LEU A 422 3.26 -50.12 15.08
CA LEU A 422 4.35 -49.36 15.71
C LEU A 422 5.60 -49.26 14.82
N ASP A 423 5.94 -50.33 14.11
CA ASP A 423 7.06 -50.37 13.16
C ASP A 423 6.97 -49.26 12.10
N GLN A 424 5.76 -48.98 11.61
CA GLN A 424 5.53 -47.97 10.59
C GLN A 424 5.64 -46.55 11.15
N VAL A 425 5.16 -46.30 12.38
CA VAL A 425 5.32 -45.01 13.07
C VAL A 425 6.81 -44.69 13.23
N PHE A 426 7.57 -45.67 13.69
CA PHE A 426 9.01 -45.59 13.89
C PHE A 426 9.80 -45.44 12.59
N LYS A 427 9.40 -46.14 11.53
CA LYS A 427 9.98 -45.96 10.19
C LYS A 427 9.79 -44.53 9.68
N ASN A 428 8.57 -44.00 9.76
CA ASN A 428 8.26 -42.64 9.31
C ASN A 428 9.00 -41.58 10.14
N LEU A 429 9.16 -41.80 11.46
CA LEU A 429 9.94 -40.92 12.32
C LEU A 429 11.42 -40.90 11.91
N LYS A 430 12.03 -42.08 11.70
CA LYS A 430 13.43 -42.20 11.24
C LYS A 430 13.65 -41.46 9.93
N THR A 431 12.78 -41.69 8.93
CA THR A 431 12.88 -41.03 7.62
C THR A 431 12.79 -39.51 7.76
N THR A 432 11.82 -39.00 8.53
CA THR A 432 11.64 -37.56 8.73
C THR A 432 12.87 -36.92 9.38
N ILE A 433 13.48 -37.60 10.34
CA ILE A 433 14.69 -37.13 11.02
C ILE A 433 15.91 -37.12 10.10
N LEU A 434 16.09 -38.15 9.29
CA LEU A 434 17.20 -38.25 8.33
C LEU A 434 17.10 -37.24 7.18
N GLU A 435 15.88 -36.85 6.78
CA GLU A 435 15.65 -35.86 5.73
C GLU A 435 15.94 -34.42 6.20
N VAL A 436 15.60 -34.10 7.45
CA VAL A 436 15.69 -32.73 7.99
C VAL A 436 16.99 -32.49 8.73
N LEU A 437 17.46 -33.43 9.57
CA LEU A 437 18.69 -33.23 10.33
C LEU A 437 19.91 -33.80 9.60
N PRO A 438 21.11 -33.23 9.82
CA PRO A 438 22.36 -33.77 9.28
C PRO A 438 22.87 -34.98 10.10
N VAL A 439 21.99 -35.97 10.33
CA VAL A 439 22.33 -37.25 10.97
C VAL A 439 22.34 -38.36 9.91
N SER A 440 23.22 -39.34 10.06
CA SER A 440 23.43 -40.38 9.04
C SER A 440 22.61 -41.63 9.30
N LYS A 441 22.35 -41.95 10.57
CA LYS A 441 21.69 -43.19 11.00
C LYS A 441 20.78 -42.92 12.21
N ALA A 442 19.65 -43.61 12.27
CA ALA A 442 18.68 -43.51 13.35
C ALA A 442 18.21 -44.90 13.77
N TYR A 443 18.23 -45.17 15.07
CA TYR A 443 18.02 -46.50 15.67
C TYR A 443 17.06 -46.41 16.83
N ILE A 444 16.21 -47.43 17.02
CA ILE A 444 15.18 -47.42 18.07
C ILE A 444 15.44 -48.57 19.03
N PHE A 445 15.35 -48.25 20.31
CA PHE A 445 15.54 -49.15 21.42
C PHE A 445 14.33 -49.13 22.32
N GLU A 446 13.97 -50.31 22.82
CA GLU A 446 13.02 -50.48 23.89
C GLU A 446 13.79 -50.66 25.20
N VAL A 447 13.47 -49.84 26.19
CA VAL A 447 14.07 -49.88 27.52
C VAL A 447 12.99 -50.34 28.49
N GLY A 448 13.09 -51.59 28.94
CA GLY A 448 12.13 -52.20 29.87
C GLY A 448 12.29 -51.70 31.31
N ALA A 449 11.32 -52.05 32.16
CA ALA A 449 11.32 -51.69 33.59
C ALA A 449 12.56 -52.22 34.34
N ASP A 450 13.05 -53.39 33.95
CA ASP A 450 14.24 -54.05 34.52
C ASP A 450 15.56 -53.44 34.00
N ARG A 451 15.48 -52.33 33.25
CA ARG A 451 16.60 -51.65 32.58
C ARG A 451 17.28 -52.50 31.50
N GLU A 452 16.61 -53.55 31.03
CA GLU A 452 17.02 -54.26 29.83
C GLU A 452 16.78 -53.36 28.62
N ILE A 453 17.84 -53.19 27.81
CA ILE A 453 17.81 -52.39 26.58
C ILE A 453 17.78 -53.39 25.42
N ILE A 454 16.65 -53.42 24.72
CA ILE A 454 16.38 -54.32 23.61
C ILE A 454 16.40 -53.50 22.33
N TYR A 455 17.16 -53.96 21.34
CA TYR A 455 17.16 -53.34 20.02
C TYR A 455 15.86 -53.70 19.29
N PHE A 456 15.07 -52.69 18.94
CA PHE A 456 13.73 -52.89 18.38
C PHE A 456 13.77 -53.35 16.91
N ASP A 457 14.73 -52.81 16.14
CA ASP A 457 14.81 -53.04 14.70
C ASP A 457 15.63 -54.31 14.39
N LYS A 458 15.00 -55.49 14.50
CA LYS A 458 15.66 -56.79 14.27
C LYS A 458 16.25 -57.00 12.85
N GLN A 459 16.01 -56.08 11.91
CA GLN A 459 16.42 -56.19 10.51
C GLN A 459 17.74 -55.45 10.18
N SER A 460 18.31 -54.70 11.12
CA SER A 460 19.49 -53.87 10.90
C SER A 460 20.66 -54.26 11.82
N VAL A 461 21.89 -53.98 11.39
CA VAL A 461 23.10 -54.27 12.20
C VAL A 461 23.02 -53.48 13.50
N GLU A 462 22.98 -54.19 14.62
CA GLU A 462 22.92 -53.61 15.95
C GLU A 462 24.10 -52.63 16.15
N PRO A 463 23.86 -51.34 16.43
CA PRO A 463 24.94 -50.40 16.67
C PRO A 463 25.57 -50.67 18.03
N ASN A 464 26.81 -50.23 18.25
CA ASN A 464 27.49 -50.36 19.55
C ASN A 464 26.91 -49.39 20.60
N TRP A 465 25.67 -49.64 21.02
CA TRP A 465 24.91 -48.80 21.95
C TRP A 465 25.44 -48.90 23.39
N ARG A 466 26.22 -49.95 23.71
CA ARG A 466 26.77 -50.21 25.05
C ARG A 466 27.61 -49.04 25.58
N LEU A 467 28.22 -48.27 24.68
CA LEU A 467 28.98 -47.05 25.00
C LEU A 467 28.11 -45.93 25.58
N TYR A 468 26.80 -45.94 25.32
CA TYR A 468 25.85 -44.88 25.71
C TYR A 468 24.87 -45.33 26.81
N LYS A 469 25.18 -46.43 27.52
CA LYS A 469 24.26 -47.03 28.51
C LYS A 469 23.83 -46.03 29.60
N THR A 470 24.73 -45.15 30.03
CA THR A 470 24.42 -44.15 31.09
C THR A 470 23.49 -43.04 30.60
N GLU A 471 23.51 -42.77 29.30
CA GLU A 471 22.69 -41.76 28.63
C GLU A 471 21.26 -42.29 28.42
N PHE A 472 21.10 -43.58 28.09
CA PHE A 472 19.79 -44.23 28.05
C PHE A 472 19.05 -44.08 29.38
N GLU A 473 19.71 -44.30 30.52
CA GLU A 473 19.10 -44.15 31.85
C GLU A 473 18.66 -42.71 32.18
N LYS A 474 19.33 -41.72 31.60
CA LYS A 474 19.01 -40.30 31.84
C LYS A 474 17.89 -39.81 30.92
N VAL A 475 17.78 -40.35 29.70
CA VAL A 475 16.77 -39.94 28.70
C VAL A 475 15.37 -40.46 29.05
N THR A 476 15.25 -41.60 29.72
CA THR A 476 13.96 -42.26 29.98
C THR A 476 13.04 -41.51 30.96
N LYS A 477 13.45 -40.38 31.53
CA LYS A 477 12.66 -39.64 32.54
C LYS A 477 11.41 -38.95 32.00
N GLU A 478 11.50 -38.31 30.83
CA GLU A 478 10.42 -37.47 30.27
C GLU A 478 10.35 -37.63 28.75
N ILE A 479 9.15 -37.63 28.18
CA ILE A 479 8.95 -37.66 26.73
C ILE A 479 9.56 -36.40 26.10
N GLY A 480 10.33 -36.58 25.02
CA GLY A 480 11.04 -35.49 24.37
C GLY A 480 12.27 -34.98 25.13
N LYS A 481 12.72 -35.70 26.18
CA LYS A 481 14.03 -35.44 26.79
C LYS A 481 15.12 -35.82 25.79
N ILE A 482 16.01 -34.86 25.52
CA ILE A 482 17.13 -35.01 24.58
C ILE A 482 18.43 -34.99 25.37
N ILE A 483 19.34 -35.93 25.08
CA ILE A 483 20.71 -35.93 25.56
C ILE A 483 21.65 -35.95 24.35
N GLU A 484 22.46 -34.92 24.22
CA GLU A 484 23.47 -34.81 23.17
C GLU A 484 24.70 -35.66 23.52
N ILE A 485 25.24 -36.36 22.52
CA ILE A 485 26.48 -37.12 22.57
C ILE A 485 27.41 -36.60 21.47
N ASN A 486 28.71 -36.90 21.55
CA ASN A 486 29.71 -36.32 20.63
C ASN A 486 29.40 -36.55 19.13
N GLN A 487 28.69 -37.63 18.80
CA GLN A 487 28.36 -38.03 17.43
C GLN A 487 26.86 -38.03 17.13
N GLY A 488 26.03 -37.38 17.96
CA GLY A 488 24.59 -37.30 17.74
C GLY A 488 23.79 -37.04 19.01
N PHE A 489 22.62 -37.68 19.15
CA PHE A 489 21.75 -37.48 20.31
C PHE A 489 20.84 -38.67 20.57
N LEU A 490 20.35 -38.75 21.80
CA LEU A 490 19.31 -39.66 22.23
C LEU A 490 18.06 -38.87 22.58
N ILE A 491 16.88 -39.38 22.20
CA ILE A 491 15.59 -38.78 22.56
C ILE A 491 14.55 -39.84 22.93
N LYS A 492 13.79 -39.61 24.00
CA LYS A 492 12.63 -40.43 24.34
C LYS A 492 11.46 -40.09 23.42
N VAL A 493 10.94 -41.07 22.70
CA VAL A 493 9.93 -40.86 21.64
C VAL A 493 8.55 -41.44 21.96
N GLY A 494 8.45 -42.32 22.96
CA GLY A 494 7.17 -42.90 23.39
C GLY A 494 7.32 -43.85 24.57
N GLU A 495 6.18 -44.33 25.07
CA GLU A 495 6.06 -45.28 26.18
C GLU A 495 4.97 -46.32 25.86
N LYS A 496 5.19 -47.59 26.21
CA LYS A 496 4.19 -48.67 26.19
C LYS A 496 4.21 -49.36 27.54
N GLY A 497 3.18 -49.13 28.37
CA GLY A 497 3.14 -49.63 29.74
C GLY A 497 4.36 -49.14 30.54
N THR A 498 5.22 -50.07 30.96
CA THR A 498 6.45 -49.76 31.71
C THR A 498 7.71 -49.65 30.83
N SER A 499 7.61 -49.94 29.53
CA SER A 499 8.71 -49.85 28.57
C SER A 499 8.77 -48.46 27.92
N SER A 500 9.97 -47.88 27.86
CA SER A 500 10.24 -46.60 27.20
C SER A 500 10.93 -46.82 25.85
N TYR A 501 10.48 -46.11 24.81
CA TYR A 501 11.09 -46.16 23.48
C TYR A 501 12.04 -44.97 23.31
N VAL A 502 13.29 -45.28 23.00
CA VAL A 502 14.37 -44.29 22.86
C VAL A 502 14.94 -44.37 21.45
N LEU A 503 15.03 -43.21 20.80
CA LEU A 503 15.67 -43.04 19.50
C LEU A 503 17.12 -42.58 19.69
N LEU A 504 18.06 -43.34 19.13
CA LEU A 504 19.47 -43.01 19.04
C LEU A 504 19.79 -42.56 17.61
N CYS A 505 20.17 -41.30 17.45
CA CYS A 505 20.63 -40.74 16.18
C CYS A 505 22.14 -40.59 16.19
N LEU A 506 22.81 -41.14 15.18
CA LEU A 506 24.27 -41.08 15.01
C LEU A 506 24.62 -40.45 13.65
N SER A 507 25.70 -39.69 13.64
CA SER A 507 26.30 -39.09 12.46
C SER A 507 27.68 -39.67 12.20
N SER A 508 28.09 -39.71 10.93
CA SER A 508 29.44 -40.12 10.53
C SER A 508 30.53 -39.11 10.93
N ILE A 509 30.14 -37.89 11.30
CA ILE A 509 31.04 -36.80 11.72
C ILE A 509 30.51 -36.26 13.07
N ASN A 510 31.39 -35.72 13.91
CA ASN A 510 30.96 -35.01 15.13
C ASN A 510 29.91 -33.95 14.77
N THR A 511 28.71 -34.10 15.34
CA THR A 511 27.62 -33.16 15.10
C THR A 511 27.81 -31.93 15.97
N PRO A 512 27.64 -30.71 15.44
CA PRO A 512 27.48 -29.54 16.28
C PRO A 512 26.29 -29.72 17.23
N ARG A 513 26.32 -29.05 18.38
CA ARG A 513 25.20 -29.07 19.35
C ARG A 513 23.90 -28.66 18.66
N LEU A 514 22.79 -29.27 19.08
CA LEU A 514 21.49 -28.97 18.49
C LEU A 514 21.10 -27.53 18.79
N THR A 515 20.61 -26.84 17.76
CA THR A 515 20.05 -25.50 17.90
C THR A 515 18.72 -25.54 18.65
N ARG A 516 18.31 -24.39 19.19
CA ARG A 516 17.02 -24.26 19.90
C ARG A 516 15.83 -24.70 19.03
N ASP A 517 15.89 -24.41 17.74
CA ASP A 517 14.82 -24.76 16.79
C ASP A 517 14.79 -26.27 16.52
N GLU A 518 15.95 -26.91 16.35
CA GLU A 518 16.05 -28.38 16.21
C GLU A 518 15.54 -29.10 17.46
N ILE A 519 15.90 -28.61 18.65
CA ILE A 519 15.40 -29.15 19.92
C ILE A 519 13.88 -29.02 20.01
N SER A 520 13.32 -27.84 19.67
CA SER A 520 11.87 -27.62 19.69
C SER A 520 11.15 -28.51 18.69
N TRP A 521 11.73 -28.68 17.50
CA TRP A 521 11.20 -29.52 16.44
C TRP A 521 11.23 -31.01 16.83
N LEU A 522 12.35 -31.52 17.34
CA LEU A 522 12.49 -32.90 17.82
C LEU A 522 11.52 -33.22 18.96
N LYS A 523 11.35 -32.29 19.92
CA LYS A 523 10.35 -32.43 20.99
C LYS A 523 8.94 -32.54 20.43
N THR A 524 8.60 -31.72 19.45
CA THR A 524 7.28 -31.75 18.81
C THR A 524 7.05 -33.08 18.08
N LEU A 525 8.05 -33.58 17.35
CA LEU A 525 7.99 -34.90 16.72
C LEU A 525 7.82 -36.01 17.75
N SER A 526 8.59 -36.01 18.84
CA SER A 526 8.47 -37.01 19.90
C SER A 526 7.09 -37.01 20.56
N PHE A 527 6.47 -35.84 20.74
CA PHE A 527 5.12 -35.74 21.29
C PHE A 527 4.09 -36.37 20.34
N TYR A 528 4.11 -36.00 19.05
CA TYR A 528 3.21 -36.60 18.06
C TYR A 528 3.44 -38.10 17.88
N THR A 529 4.71 -38.55 17.94
CA THR A 529 5.07 -39.97 17.90
C THR A 529 4.44 -40.70 19.08
N SER A 530 4.59 -40.17 20.30
CA SER A 530 4.06 -40.78 21.52
C SER A 530 2.54 -40.89 21.47
N VAL A 531 1.83 -39.85 21.03
CA VAL A 531 0.37 -39.87 20.88
C VAL A 531 -0.06 -40.90 19.83
N SER A 532 0.63 -40.95 18.68
CA SER A 532 0.34 -41.93 17.64
C SER A 532 0.61 -43.36 18.11
N MET A 533 1.65 -43.56 18.91
CA MET A 533 2.01 -44.85 19.49
C MET A 533 0.96 -45.32 20.49
N GLU A 534 0.48 -44.44 21.38
CA GLU A 534 -0.61 -44.73 22.30
C GLU A 534 -1.88 -45.14 21.55
N ASN A 535 -2.24 -44.43 20.48
CA ASN A 535 -3.37 -44.79 19.63
C ASN A 535 -3.20 -46.17 18.97
N VAL A 536 -2.01 -46.48 18.45
CA VAL A 536 -1.72 -47.79 17.85
C VAL A 536 -1.85 -48.91 18.88
N VAL A 537 -1.30 -48.72 20.09
CA VAL A 537 -1.40 -49.70 21.18
C VAL A 537 -2.85 -49.92 21.59
N GLN A 538 -3.66 -48.87 21.73
CA GLN A 538 -5.08 -48.99 22.03
C GLN A 538 -5.85 -49.75 20.92
N ILE A 539 -5.50 -49.51 19.64
CA ILE A 539 -6.08 -50.23 18.51
C ILE A 539 -5.67 -51.72 18.53
N GLU A 540 -4.40 -52.03 18.81
CA GLU A 540 -3.90 -53.40 18.98
C GLU A 540 -4.64 -54.13 20.12
N GLU A 541 -4.74 -53.52 21.31
CA GLU A 541 -5.44 -54.10 22.47
C GLU A 541 -6.93 -54.36 22.18
N LEU A 542 -7.61 -53.41 21.52
CA LEU A 542 -9.00 -53.59 21.09
C LEU A 542 -9.14 -54.75 20.08
N MET A 543 -8.18 -54.87 19.15
CA MET A 543 -8.17 -55.94 18.16
C MET A 543 -7.92 -57.30 18.82
N ASP A 544 -7.00 -57.38 19.78
CA ASP A 544 -6.69 -58.60 20.53
C ASP A 544 -7.89 -59.05 21.37
N HIS A 545 -8.56 -58.12 22.07
CA HIS A 545 -9.82 -58.42 22.78
C HIS A 545 -10.90 -58.93 21.83
N LEU A 546 -11.05 -58.34 20.64
CA LEU A 546 -11.99 -58.83 19.61
C LEU A 546 -11.62 -60.22 19.09
N GLN A 547 -10.32 -60.51 18.90
CA GLN A 547 -9.86 -61.83 18.46
C GLN A 547 -10.04 -62.91 19.53
N ALA A 548 -9.76 -62.60 20.80
CA ALA A 548 -10.00 -63.51 21.92
C ALA A 548 -11.48 -63.87 22.02
N LEU A 549 -12.37 -62.88 21.88
CA LEU A 549 -13.83 -63.06 21.92
C LEU A 549 -14.40 -63.74 20.68
N LYS A 550 -13.65 -63.80 19.57
CA LYS A 550 -14.01 -64.57 18.37
C LYS A 550 -13.61 -66.05 18.48
N ARG A 551 -12.62 -66.37 19.32
CA ARG A 551 -12.17 -67.76 19.57
C ARG A 551 -13.07 -68.48 20.57
N GLU A 552 -13.72 -67.75 21.46
CA GLU A 552 -14.84 -68.23 22.25
C GLU A 552 -16.09 -68.21 21.36
N ASP A 553 -16.61 -69.36 20.96
CA ASP A 553 -17.64 -69.58 19.92
C ASP A 553 -19.06 -69.07 20.30
N ALA A 554 -19.15 -67.90 20.93
CA ALA A 554 -20.39 -67.26 21.35
C ALA A 554 -20.46 -65.87 20.72
N ASN A 555 -21.23 -65.73 19.65
CA ASN A 555 -21.58 -64.46 19.00
C ASN A 555 -22.12 -63.47 20.06
N PRO A 556 -21.29 -62.57 20.60
CA PRO A 556 -21.60 -62.03 21.91
C PRO A 556 -22.45 -60.76 21.75
N VAL A 557 -23.57 -60.72 22.46
CA VAL A 557 -24.64 -59.70 22.35
C VAL A 557 -24.11 -58.27 22.49
N TRP A 558 -22.99 -58.06 23.20
CA TRP A 558 -22.35 -56.76 23.35
C TRP A 558 -21.72 -56.23 22.04
N LEU A 559 -21.26 -57.09 21.13
CA LEU A 559 -20.69 -56.68 19.83
C LEU A 559 -21.78 -56.08 18.92
N LYS A 560 -22.97 -56.68 18.93
CA LYS A 560 -24.16 -56.10 18.27
C LYS A 560 -24.53 -54.76 18.90
N LYS A 561 -24.47 -54.67 20.22
CA LYS A 561 -24.74 -53.42 20.94
C LYS A 561 -23.72 -52.34 20.58
N LEU A 562 -22.45 -52.67 20.46
CA LEU A 562 -21.38 -51.73 20.10
C LEU A 562 -21.47 -51.28 18.64
N MET A 563 -21.75 -52.20 17.71
CA MET A 563 -22.05 -51.86 16.30
C MET A 563 -23.27 -50.93 16.20
N TYR A 564 -24.31 -51.21 16.99
CA TYR A 564 -25.50 -50.36 17.06
C TYR A 564 -25.18 -48.97 17.61
N THR A 565 -24.38 -48.86 18.68
CA THR A 565 -23.96 -47.56 19.23
C THR A 565 -23.08 -46.77 18.24
N ILE A 566 -22.24 -47.45 17.46
CA ILE A 566 -21.41 -46.82 16.41
C ILE A 566 -22.30 -46.32 15.26
N GLU A 567 -23.27 -47.12 14.80
CA GLU A 567 -24.27 -46.67 13.80
C GLU A 567 -25.09 -45.48 14.30
N GLU A 568 -25.53 -45.51 15.56
CA GLU A 568 -26.33 -44.45 16.16
C GLU A 568 -25.52 -43.15 16.31
N LYS A 569 -24.24 -43.25 16.65
CA LYS A 569 -23.32 -42.11 16.72
C LYS A 569 -22.98 -41.55 15.33
N GLN A 570 -22.81 -42.40 14.32
CA GLN A 570 -22.63 -41.94 12.94
C GLN A 570 -23.89 -41.26 12.38
N ARG A 571 -25.09 -41.67 12.82
CA ARG A 571 -26.35 -40.98 12.49
C ARG A 571 -26.52 -39.66 13.22
N SER A 572 -25.93 -39.47 14.41
CA SER A 572 -25.99 -38.19 15.13
C SER A 572 -24.99 -37.14 14.64
N ASP A 573 -23.92 -37.57 13.97
CA ASP A 573 -22.88 -36.69 13.42
C ASP A 573 -23.14 -36.29 11.93
N LEU A 574 -24.25 -36.75 11.33
CA LEU A 574 -24.84 -36.31 10.06
C LEU A 574 -25.93 -35.26 10.32
#